data_AF-A0A945INQ1-F1
#
_entry.id   AF-A0A945INQ1-F1
#
_cell.length_a   1.000
_cell.length_b   1.000
_cell.length_c   1.000
_cell.angle_alpha   90.00
_cell.angle_beta   90.00
_cell.angle_gamma   90.00
#
_symmetry.space_group_name_H-M   'P 1'
#
loop_
_entity.id
_entity.type
_entity.pdbx_description
1 polymer ?
#
loop_
_entity_poly.entity_id
_entity_poly.type
_entity_poly.pdbx_seq_one_letter_code
_entity_poly.pdbx_strand_id
1 'polypeptide(L)'
;MTDTAQSRKSKEQDREVRKDALLQRMVRPQSLIFTIYGAYSRSIGGWMSVGALLELLREIGVEDAAVRSALSRFKRRGVLLSENRYGLAGYALSPSARKAFDTGDARVLERRESPSSDRWVLVAFSIPEKSRDLRYRLRSRLSRVGFAQVTGGLWIAPEGLEADARLVIESLGVSQHVDVFRSEHVAFRSLPDAVGGWWDLDSIASEYTDFAASFAPLKHDYQSGVVSMTALQAFIDYTRVLTSWRPLPYRDPGLPAAHLPPEWAGIQGTEVFFYFYDSLSALAQEHVVDVCTARNSGS
;
A
#
# COMPACT_ATOMS: atom_id res chain seq x y z
N MET A 1 -32.89 -4.20 24.14
CA MET A 1 -32.33 -2.84 24.13
C MET A 1 -30.86 -2.77 24.58
N THR A 2 -30.32 -3.77 25.28
CA THR A 2 -28.92 -3.83 25.74
C THR A 2 -27.91 -4.23 24.64
N ASP A 3 -28.31 -5.04 23.67
CA ASP A 3 -27.44 -5.59 22.61
C ASP A 3 -26.97 -4.52 21.59
N THR A 4 -27.85 -3.58 21.24
CA THR A 4 -27.56 -2.49 20.30
C THR A 4 -26.56 -1.46 20.85
N ALA A 5 -26.56 -1.22 22.17
CA ALA A 5 -25.63 -0.28 22.81
C ALA A 5 -24.21 -0.87 22.91
N GLN A 6 -24.11 -2.16 23.19
CA GLN A 6 -22.83 -2.88 23.30
C GLN A 6 -22.17 -3.06 21.92
N SER A 7 -22.96 -3.35 20.89
CA SER A 7 -22.50 -3.39 19.49
C SER A 7 -21.98 -2.03 18.99
N ARG A 8 -22.68 -0.93 19.31
CA ARG A 8 -22.23 0.43 18.98
C ARG A 8 -20.89 0.78 19.64
N LYS A 9 -20.75 0.47 20.93
CA LYS A 9 -19.51 0.73 21.69
C LYS A 9 -18.31 -0.05 21.14
N SER A 10 -18.51 -1.29 20.68
CA SER A 10 -17.46 -2.09 20.02
C SER A 10 -17.01 -1.46 18.70
N LYS A 11 -17.97 -1.08 17.83
CA LYS A 11 -17.66 -0.46 16.54
C LYS A 11 -16.90 0.86 16.68
N GLU A 12 -17.22 1.63 17.71
CA GLU A 12 -16.53 2.89 18.00
C GLU A 12 -15.11 2.67 18.49
N GLN A 13 -14.88 1.68 19.36
CA GLN A 13 -13.53 1.29 19.78
C GLN A 13 -12.67 0.81 18.60
N ASP A 14 -13.24 0.00 17.70
CA ASP A 14 -12.53 -0.49 16.52
C ASP A 14 -12.14 0.66 15.57
N ARG A 15 -13.02 1.65 15.43
CA ARG A 15 -12.75 2.86 14.63
C ARG A 15 -11.60 3.68 15.20
N GLU A 16 -11.57 3.92 16.51
CA GLU A 16 -10.46 4.66 17.13
C GLU A 16 -9.12 3.92 16.97
N VAL A 17 -9.11 2.59 17.14
CA VAL A 17 -7.91 1.78 16.90
C VAL A 17 -7.41 1.90 15.46
N ARG A 18 -8.31 1.90 14.46
CA ARG A 18 -7.92 2.09 13.04
C ARG A 18 -7.39 3.48 12.77
N LYS A 19 -8.03 4.51 13.32
CA LYS A 19 -7.60 5.90 13.20
C LYS A 19 -6.22 6.09 13.81
N ASP A 20 -5.98 5.57 15.00
CA ASP A 20 -4.66 5.58 15.64
C ASP A 20 -3.61 4.86 14.80
N ALA A 21 -3.94 3.69 14.24
CA ALA A 21 -3.03 2.95 13.38
C ALA A 21 -2.68 3.73 12.09
N LEU A 22 -3.65 4.45 11.52
CA LEU A 22 -3.48 5.33 10.37
C LEU A 22 -2.58 6.52 10.72
N LEU A 23 -2.84 7.22 11.82
CA LEU A 23 -2.03 8.34 12.31
C LEU A 23 -0.58 7.91 12.62
N GLN A 24 -0.41 6.78 13.32
CA GLN A 24 0.92 6.24 13.61
C GLN A 24 1.69 5.90 12.33
N ARG A 25 1.00 5.45 11.28
CA ARG A 25 1.64 5.11 10.01
C ARG A 25 2.21 6.35 9.32
N MET A 26 1.53 7.50 9.41
CA MET A 26 1.97 8.77 8.81
C MET A 26 3.26 9.32 9.41
N VAL A 27 3.60 8.94 10.64
CA VAL A 27 4.79 9.43 11.34
C VAL A 27 5.86 8.34 11.54
N ARG A 28 5.54 7.09 11.17
CA ARG A 28 6.46 5.97 11.37
C ARG A 28 7.63 6.06 10.39
N PRO A 29 8.90 6.16 10.86
CA PRO A 29 10.05 6.37 9.99
C PRO A 29 10.20 5.29 8.93
N GLN A 30 9.89 4.02 9.25
CA GLN A 30 9.99 2.93 8.27
C GLN A 30 8.97 3.08 7.13
N SER A 31 7.75 3.50 7.46
CA SER A 31 6.69 3.70 6.47
C SER A 31 7.04 4.89 5.56
N LEU A 32 7.48 5.99 6.16
CA LEU A 32 7.89 7.19 5.43
C LEU A 32 9.10 6.94 4.52
N ILE A 33 10.15 6.28 5.01
CA ILE A 33 11.30 5.90 4.18
C ILE A 33 10.85 5.03 3.00
N PHE A 34 10.00 4.04 3.24
CA PHE A 34 9.47 3.20 2.18
C PHE A 34 8.71 4.02 1.13
N THR A 35 7.86 4.95 1.56
CA THR A 35 7.12 5.85 0.69
C THR A 35 8.05 6.77 -0.10
N ILE A 36 9.02 7.41 0.55
CA ILE A 36 9.99 8.32 -0.09
C ILE A 36 10.77 7.59 -1.20
N TYR A 37 11.24 6.37 -0.93
CA TYR A 37 11.92 5.59 -1.96
C TYR A 37 10.98 5.18 -3.10
N GLY A 38 9.77 4.74 -2.81
CA GLY A 38 8.80 4.33 -3.84
C GLY A 38 8.35 5.48 -4.73
N ALA A 39 8.06 6.64 -4.13
CA ALA A 39 7.55 7.80 -4.84
C ALA A 39 8.63 8.55 -5.62
N TYR A 40 9.81 8.75 -5.01
CA TYR A 40 10.75 9.75 -5.50
C TYR A 40 12.11 9.20 -5.93
N SER A 41 12.50 7.97 -5.54
CA SER A 41 13.87 7.53 -5.82
C SER A 41 14.19 7.43 -7.32
N ARG A 42 13.20 7.16 -8.18
CA ARG A 42 13.43 7.02 -9.62
C ARG A 42 13.87 8.33 -10.27
N SER A 43 13.27 9.47 -9.91
CA SER A 43 13.59 10.77 -10.49
C SER A 43 15.00 11.26 -10.16
N ILE A 44 15.62 10.69 -9.11
CA ILE A 44 16.97 11.05 -8.64
C ILE A 44 18.02 9.94 -8.85
N GLY A 45 17.77 9.00 -9.76
CA GLY A 45 18.75 7.95 -10.11
C GLY A 45 18.84 6.79 -9.11
N GLY A 46 17.80 6.59 -8.29
CA GLY A 46 17.60 5.41 -7.46
C GLY A 46 18.44 5.35 -6.19
N TRP A 47 19.04 6.46 -5.77
CA TRP A 47 19.93 6.58 -4.61
C TRP A 47 19.71 7.91 -3.89
N MET A 48 19.85 7.91 -2.57
CA MET A 48 19.78 9.13 -1.72
C MET A 48 20.94 9.13 -0.72
N SER A 49 21.57 10.29 -0.53
CA SER A 49 22.57 10.48 0.53
C SER A 49 21.92 10.39 1.91
N VAL A 50 22.70 10.02 2.94
CA VAL A 50 22.21 10.01 4.33
C VAL A 50 21.78 11.42 4.76
N GLY A 51 22.48 12.46 4.31
CA GLY A 51 22.14 13.86 4.60
C GLY A 51 20.77 14.25 4.04
N ALA A 52 20.49 13.94 2.77
CA ALA A 52 19.20 14.23 2.15
C ALA A 52 18.05 13.49 2.85
N LEU A 53 18.25 12.21 3.21
CA LEU A 53 17.23 11.43 3.93
C LEU A 53 16.90 12.02 5.31
N LEU A 54 17.91 12.53 6.03
CA LEU A 54 17.69 13.16 7.34
C LEU A 54 16.95 14.48 7.21
N GLU A 55 17.31 15.29 6.22
CA GLU A 55 16.63 16.57 5.95
C GLU A 55 15.17 16.38 5.58
N LEU A 56 14.88 15.55 4.56
CA LEU A 56 13.52 15.25 4.12
C LEU A 56 12.64 14.70 5.24
N LEU A 57 13.18 13.82 6.09
CA LEU A 57 12.40 13.25 7.18
C LEU A 57 12.24 14.20 8.37
N ARG A 58 13.19 15.10 8.60
CA ARG A 58 13.06 16.16 9.60
C ARG A 58 11.98 17.16 9.23
N GLU A 59 11.84 17.50 7.95
CA GLU A 59 10.75 18.34 7.44
C GLU A 59 9.37 17.72 7.70
N ILE A 60 9.26 16.39 7.67
CA ILE A 60 8.03 15.65 8.01
C ILE A 60 7.85 15.50 9.54
N GLY A 61 8.82 15.93 10.35
CA GLY A 61 8.80 15.89 11.81
C GLY A 61 9.37 14.61 12.42
N VAL A 62 10.28 13.93 11.73
CA VAL A 62 10.92 12.70 12.22
C VAL A 62 12.35 12.98 12.69
N GLU A 63 12.63 12.61 13.94
CA GLU A 63 13.95 12.76 14.56
C GLU A 63 15.05 11.93 13.87
N ASP A 64 16.23 12.53 13.70
CA ASP A 64 17.41 11.94 13.04
C ASP A 64 17.77 10.54 13.61
N ALA A 65 17.68 10.36 14.93
CA ALA A 65 17.96 9.08 15.58
C ALA A 65 16.99 7.97 15.13
N ALA A 66 15.71 8.31 14.97
CA ALA A 66 14.68 7.38 14.50
C ALA A 66 14.89 7.01 13.02
N VAL A 67 15.28 7.98 12.20
CA VAL A 67 15.67 7.77 10.79
C VAL A 67 16.84 6.79 10.69
N ARG A 68 17.95 7.06 11.39
CA ARG A 68 19.14 6.20 11.36
C ARG A 68 18.84 4.77 11.81
N SER A 69 18.03 4.63 12.86
CA SER A 69 17.55 3.32 13.33
C SER A 69 16.73 2.58 12.26
N ALA A 70 15.86 3.29 11.54
CA ALA A 70 15.08 2.72 10.45
C ALA A 70 15.96 2.32 9.24
N LEU A 71 16.90 3.17 8.82
CA LEU A 71 17.85 2.87 7.74
C LEU A 71 18.71 1.65 8.06
N SER A 72 19.20 1.53 9.30
CA SER A 72 19.94 0.35 9.77
C SER A 72 19.13 -0.94 9.63
N ARG A 73 17.82 -0.90 9.94
CA ARG A 73 16.92 -2.05 9.75
C ARG A 73 16.70 -2.37 8.27
N PHE A 74 16.53 -1.37 7.41
CA PHE A 74 16.41 -1.61 5.96
C PHE A 74 17.68 -2.22 5.37
N LYS A 75 18.86 -1.73 5.77
CA LYS A 75 20.16 -2.30 5.41
C LYS A 75 20.28 -3.76 5.85
N ARG A 76 19.99 -4.05 7.13
CA ARG A 76 20.04 -5.42 7.68
C ARG A 76 19.10 -6.39 6.96
N ARG A 77 17.97 -5.91 6.45
CA ARG A 77 17.00 -6.69 5.68
C ARG A 77 17.34 -6.81 4.19
N GLY A 78 18.43 -6.19 3.72
CA GLY A 78 18.83 -6.21 2.31
C GLY A 78 17.90 -5.43 1.38
N VAL A 79 17.07 -4.53 1.92
CA VAL A 79 16.17 -3.68 1.13
C VAL A 79 16.93 -2.46 0.59
N LEU A 80 17.79 -1.89 1.42
CA LEU A 80 18.68 -0.80 1.05
C LEU A 80 20.13 -1.28 1.04
N LEU A 81 20.86 -0.95 -0.01
CA LEU A 81 22.28 -1.23 -0.17
C LEU A 81 23.06 0.05 0.11
N SER A 82 24.14 -0.10 0.89
CA SER A 82 25.04 1.02 1.21
C SER A 82 25.90 1.33 0.00
N GLU A 83 25.88 2.56 -0.46
CA GLU A 83 26.65 3.00 -1.63
C GLU A 83 27.23 4.39 -1.38
N ASN A 84 28.46 4.62 -1.85
CA ASN A 84 29.03 5.96 -1.91
C ASN A 84 28.87 6.50 -3.34
N ARG A 85 28.24 7.68 -3.48
CA ARG A 85 28.12 8.41 -4.75
C ARG A 85 28.41 9.88 -4.48
N TYR A 86 29.11 10.54 -5.40
CA TYR A 86 29.49 11.95 -5.25
C TYR A 86 30.32 12.23 -3.97
N GLY A 87 31.11 11.26 -3.50
CA GLY A 87 31.86 11.35 -2.24
C GLY A 87 31.02 11.16 -0.98
N LEU A 88 29.70 11.05 -1.10
CA LEU A 88 28.76 10.97 0.01
C LEU A 88 28.31 9.54 0.30
N ALA A 89 28.21 9.21 1.58
CA ALA A 89 27.55 7.97 2.00
C ALA A 89 26.04 8.07 1.79
N GLY A 90 25.46 7.05 1.18
CA GLY A 90 24.02 6.96 0.92
C GLY A 90 23.53 5.54 0.76
N TYR A 91 22.29 5.44 0.30
CA TYR A 91 21.59 4.18 0.13
C TYR A 91 20.88 4.13 -1.22
N ALA A 92 20.93 2.95 -1.87
CA ALA A 92 20.12 2.63 -3.03
C ALA A 92 19.18 1.47 -2.72
N LEU A 93 18.06 1.37 -3.45
CA LEU A 93 17.22 0.17 -3.41
C LEU A 93 17.98 -1.03 -3.96
N SER A 94 17.89 -2.17 -3.28
CA SER A 94 18.37 -3.43 -3.84
C SER A 94 17.58 -3.79 -5.11
N PRO A 95 18.14 -4.59 -6.04
CA PRO A 95 17.43 -4.97 -7.26
C PRO A 95 16.06 -5.62 -7.02
N SER A 96 15.95 -6.44 -5.98
CA SER A 96 14.68 -7.07 -5.58
C SER A 96 13.67 -6.08 -5.00
N ALA A 97 14.14 -5.11 -4.19
CA ALA A 97 13.28 -4.04 -3.68
C ALA A 97 12.79 -3.14 -4.82
N ARG A 98 13.66 -2.77 -5.76
CA ARG A 98 13.31 -1.97 -6.95
C ARG A 98 12.22 -2.65 -7.78
N LYS A 99 12.40 -3.94 -8.11
CA LYS A 99 11.38 -4.72 -8.84
C LYS A 99 10.03 -4.77 -8.10
N ALA A 100 10.07 -4.91 -6.77
CA ALA A 100 8.86 -4.90 -5.96
C ALA A 100 8.14 -3.54 -5.97
N PHE A 101 8.89 -2.42 -5.99
CA PHE A 101 8.31 -1.09 -6.18
C PHE A 101 7.75 -0.91 -7.59
N ASP A 102 8.48 -1.29 -8.64
CA ASP A 102 8.01 -1.16 -10.02
C ASP A 102 6.70 -1.93 -10.26
N THR A 103 6.59 -3.13 -9.72
CA THR A 103 5.34 -3.94 -9.80
C THR A 103 4.24 -3.33 -8.93
N GLY A 104 4.62 -2.80 -7.76
CA GLY A 104 3.68 -2.35 -6.75
C GLY A 104 3.12 -0.94 -6.94
N ASP A 105 3.82 -0.08 -7.68
CA ASP A 105 3.43 1.31 -7.85
C ASP A 105 2.27 1.47 -8.84
N ALA A 106 2.15 0.60 -9.85
CA ALA A 106 0.97 0.51 -10.70
C ALA A 106 -0.30 0.35 -9.85
N ARG A 107 -0.28 -0.60 -8.90
CA ARG A 107 -1.42 -0.84 -8.00
C ARG A 107 -1.75 0.35 -7.08
N VAL A 108 -0.78 1.19 -6.76
CA VAL A 108 -0.95 2.32 -5.83
C VAL A 108 -1.35 3.59 -6.56
N LEU A 109 -0.81 3.84 -7.74
CA LEU A 109 -0.87 5.12 -8.46
C LEU A 109 -1.78 5.09 -9.69
N GLU A 110 -2.22 3.91 -10.15
CA GLU A 110 -3.18 3.82 -11.27
C GLU A 110 -4.62 3.92 -10.77
N ARG A 111 -5.42 4.72 -11.48
CA ARG A 111 -6.88 4.74 -11.31
C ARG A 111 -7.40 3.39 -11.79
N ARG A 112 -7.80 2.52 -10.87
CA ARG A 112 -8.39 1.22 -11.22
C ARG A 112 -9.77 1.44 -11.80
N GLU A 113 -9.94 1.04 -13.05
CA GLU A 113 -11.27 0.83 -13.61
C GLU A 113 -11.88 -0.44 -13.01
N SER A 114 -13.19 -0.44 -12.78
CA SER A 114 -13.88 -1.65 -12.35
C SER A 114 -13.73 -2.72 -13.44
N PRO A 115 -13.25 -3.94 -13.11
CA PRO A 115 -13.16 -4.99 -14.11
C PRO A 115 -14.53 -5.25 -14.74
N SER A 116 -14.56 -5.42 -16.05
CA SER A 116 -15.77 -5.74 -16.82
C SER A 116 -16.07 -7.24 -16.86
N SER A 117 -15.14 -8.07 -16.38
CA SER A 117 -15.26 -9.53 -16.38
C SER A 117 -15.58 -10.07 -15.00
N ASP A 118 -16.56 -10.98 -14.95
CA ASP A 118 -16.89 -11.80 -13.77
C ASP A 118 -16.08 -13.11 -13.72
N ARG A 119 -14.92 -13.17 -14.40
CA ARG A 119 -14.02 -14.32 -14.34
C ARG A 119 -13.10 -14.24 -13.13
N TRP A 120 -12.76 -15.43 -12.64
CA TRP A 120 -12.00 -15.64 -11.43
C TRP A 120 -10.74 -16.44 -11.72
N VAL A 121 -9.67 -16.12 -10.99
CA VAL A 121 -8.51 -16.98 -10.88
C VAL A 121 -8.58 -17.77 -9.58
N LEU A 122 -8.45 -19.10 -9.69
CA LEU A 122 -8.37 -20.02 -8.55
C LEU A 122 -6.95 -20.52 -8.42
N VAL A 123 -6.43 -20.52 -7.19
CA VAL A 123 -5.15 -21.12 -6.81
C VAL A 123 -5.45 -22.27 -5.88
N ALA A 124 -5.22 -23.49 -6.36
CA ALA A 124 -5.32 -24.70 -5.55
C ALA A 124 -3.90 -25.18 -5.22
N PHE A 125 -3.60 -25.39 -3.94
CA PHE A 125 -2.30 -25.92 -3.56
C PHE A 125 -2.38 -27.07 -2.56
N SER A 126 -1.43 -27.99 -2.69
CA SER A 126 -1.23 -29.11 -1.75
C SER A 126 0.23 -29.16 -1.34
N ILE A 127 0.58 -28.38 -0.31
CA ILE A 127 1.92 -28.35 0.27
C ILE A 127 2.00 -29.40 1.39
N PRO A 128 2.99 -30.32 1.40
CA PRO A 128 3.15 -31.34 2.45
C PRO A 128 3.09 -30.76 3.86
N GLU A 129 2.51 -31.49 4.81
CA GLU A 129 2.30 -30.98 6.17
C GLU A 129 3.60 -30.63 6.89
N LYS A 130 4.69 -31.36 6.61
CA LYS A 130 6.04 -31.05 7.10
C LYS A 130 6.55 -29.66 6.71
N SER A 131 5.97 -29.03 5.69
CA SER A 131 6.38 -27.71 5.16
C SER A 131 5.42 -26.59 5.60
N ARG A 132 5.06 -26.54 6.90
CA ARG A 132 4.11 -25.56 7.45
C ARG A 132 4.50 -24.10 7.21
N ASP A 133 5.79 -23.77 7.36
CA ASP A 133 6.31 -22.41 7.11
C ASP A 133 6.03 -21.94 5.67
N LEU A 134 6.31 -22.82 4.70
CA LEU A 134 6.12 -22.53 3.28
C LEU A 134 4.64 -22.30 2.95
N ARG A 135 3.75 -23.12 3.53
CA ARG A 135 2.31 -22.94 3.42
C ARG A 135 1.84 -21.62 4.01
N TYR A 136 2.32 -21.27 5.20
CA TYR A 136 2.00 -20.01 5.86
C TYR A 136 2.44 -18.81 5.01
N ARG A 137 3.66 -18.85 4.47
CA ARG A 137 4.20 -17.83 3.56
C ARG A 137 3.38 -17.68 2.30
N LEU A 138 3.00 -18.79 1.64
CA LEU A 138 2.17 -18.74 0.43
C LEU A 138 0.83 -18.07 0.72
N ARG A 139 0.11 -18.52 1.77
CA ARG A 139 -1.16 -17.93 2.20
C ARG A 139 -1.02 -16.44 2.51
N SER A 140 0.01 -16.07 3.29
CA SER A 140 0.27 -14.67 3.64
C SER A 140 0.56 -13.81 2.41
N ARG A 141 1.29 -14.33 1.42
CA ARG A 141 1.61 -13.60 0.19
C ARG A 141 0.41 -13.48 -0.75
N LEU A 142 -0.40 -14.53 -0.89
CA LEU A 142 -1.66 -14.51 -1.64
C LEU A 142 -2.64 -13.48 -1.06
N SER A 143 -2.85 -13.48 0.26
CA SER A 143 -3.66 -12.46 0.93
C SER A 143 -3.16 -11.03 0.66
N ARG A 144 -1.84 -10.83 0.64
CA ARG A 144 -1.23 -9.51 0.38
C ARG A 144 -1.42 -9.02 -1.05
N VAL A 145 -1.71 -9.89 -2.00
CA VAL A 145 -2.00 -9.52 -3.38
C VAL A 145 -3.50 -9.53 -3.69
N GLY A 146 -4.36 -9.74 -2.68
CA GLY A 146 -5.82 -9.60 -2.80
C GLY A 146 -6.59 -10.91 -2.90
N PHE A 147 -5.93 -12.07 -2.82
CA PHE A 147 -6.63 -13.36 -2.82
C PHE A 147 -7.30 -13.62 -1.49
N ALA A 148 -8.52 -14.17 -1.55
CA ALA A 148 -9.23 -14.72 -0.41
C ALA A 148 -9.13 -16.24 -0.35
N GLN A 149 -9.27 -16.80 0.85
CA GLN A 149 -9.36 -18.24 1.03
C GLN A 149 -10.81 -18.69 0.86
N VAL A 150 -11.06 -19.61 -0.06
CA VAL A 150 -12.38 -20.25 -0.21
C VAL A 150 -12.55 -21.35 0.81
N THR A 151 -11.57 -22.26 0.86
CA THR A 151 -11.50 -23.37 1.82
C THR A 151 -10.12 -24.00 1.75
N GLY A 152 -9.58 -24.52 2.86
CA GLY A 152 -8.34 -25.32 2.84
C GLY A 152 -7.19 -24.70 2.01
N GLY A 153 -6.77 -25.41 0.96
CA GLY A 153 -5.75 -24.97 0.00
C GLY A 153 -6.28 -24.24 -1.25
N LEU A 154 -7.57 -23.91 -1.31
CA LEU A 154 -8.22 -23.23 -2.44
C LEU A 154 -8.40 -21.74 -2.15
N TRP A 155 -7.87 -20.92 -3.05
CA TRP A 155 -7.85 -19.46 -2.97
C TRP A 155 -8.43 -18.86 -4.26
N ILE A 156 -9.04 -17.68 -4.15
CA ILE A 156 -9.74 -17.02 -5.25
C ILE A 156 -9.40 -15.53 -5.31
N ALA A 157 -9.40 -14.97 -6.53
CA ALA A 157 -9.33 -13.55 -6.81
C ALA A 157 -9.96 -13.22 -8.18
N PRO A 158 -10.29 -11.95 -8.46
CA PRO A 158 -10.59 -11.51 -9.82
C PRO A 158 -9.48 -11.89 -10.81
N GLU A 159 -9.84 -12.24 -12.05
CA GLU A 159 -8.90 -12.72 -13.08
C GLU A 159 -7.68 -11.81 -13.29
N GLY A 160 -7.85 -10.48 -13.13
CA GLY A 160 -6.76 -9.50 -13.26
C GLY A 160 -5.57 -9.72 -12.31
N LEU A 161 -5.74 -10.50 -11.24
CA LEU A 161 -4.69 -10.81 -10.26
C LEU A 161 -3.92 -12.12 -10.57
N GLU A 162 -4.11 -12.74 -11.73
CA GLU A 162 -3.39 -13.95 -12.12
C GLU A 162 -1.87 -13.74 -12.16
N ALA A 163 -1.40 -12.63 -12.74
CA ALA A 163 0.02 -12.32 -12.83
C ALA A 163 0.67 -12.20 -11.44
N ASP A 164 -0.05 -11.58 -10.48
CA ASP A 164 0.39 -11.48 -9.09
C ASP A 164 0.50 -12.86 -8.42
N ALA A 165 -0.48 -13.74 -8.62
CA ALA A 165 -0.42 -15.11 -8.10
C ALA A 165 0.79 -15.87 -8.63
N ARG A 166 1.03 -15.82 -9.94
CA ARG A 166 2.17 -16.48 -10.58
C ARG A 166 3.49 -15.96 -10.01
N LEU A 167 3.64 -14.64 -9.89
CA LEU A 167 4.84 -14.03 -9.31
C LEU A 167 5.06 -14.50 -7.86
N VAL A 168 4.00 -14.57 -7.04
CA VAL A 168 4.09 -15.07 -5.67
C VAL A 168 4.54 -16.53 -5.65
N ILE A 169 3.91 -17.40 -6.45
CA ILE A 169 4.19 -18.84 -6.51
C ILE A 169 5.63 -19.10 -6.97
N GLU A 170 6.05 -18.46 -8.05
CA GLU A 170 7.40 -18.58 -8.60
C GLU A 170 8.46 -18.05 -7.63
N SER A 171 8.22 -16.90 -6.98
CA SER A 171 9.15 -16.32 -6.00
C SER A 171 9.37 -17.18 -4.76
N LEU A 172 8.39 -18.04 -4.43
CA LEU A 172 8.48 -18.97 -3.30
C LEU A 172 9.04 -20.34 -3.70
N GLY A 173 9.20 -20.61 -4.99
CA GLY A 173 9.68 -21.91 -5.50
C GLY A 173 8.70 -23.05 -5.23
N VAL A 174 7.39 -22.79 -5.32
CA VAL A 174 6.35 -23.77 -4.96
C VAL A 174 5.48 -24.22 -6.12
N SER A 175 5.83 -23.86 -7.36
CA SER A 175 5.02 -24.12 -8.54
C SER A 175 4.63 -25.60 -8.71
N GLN A 176 5.49 -26.54 -8.30
CA GLN A 176 5.19 -27.99 -8.33
C GLN A 176 4.08 -28.46 -7.37
N HIS A 177 3.62 -27.59 -6.47
CA HIS A 177 2.58 -27.88 -5.48
C HIS A 177 1.28 -27.11 -5.72
N VAL A 178 1.20 -26.37 -6.84
CA VAL A 178 0.15 -25.39 -7.09
C VAL A 178 -0.39 -25.53 -8.51
N ASP A 179 -1.71 -25.57 -8.61
CA ASP A 179 -2.44 -25.44 -9.87
C ASP A 179 -3.19 -24.10 -9.89
N VAL A 180 -3.22 -23.45 -11.06
CA VAL A 180 -3.89 -22.17 -11.28
C VAL A 180 -4.93 -22.33 -12.38
N PHE A 181 -6.17 -21.92 -12.11
CA PHE A 181 -7.30 -22.06 -13.02
C PHE A 181 -7.93 -20.70 -13.29
N ARG A 182 -8.39 -20.49 -14.53
CA ARG A 182 -9.41 -19.48 -14.84
C ARG A 182 -10.78 -20.14 -14.73
N SER A 183 -11.74 -19.45 -14.14
CA SER A 183 -13.04 -20.03 -13.77
C SER A 183 -14.15 -19.00 -13.73
N GLU A 184 -15.38 -19.50 -13.67
CA GLU A 184 -16.61 -18.72 -13.49
C GLU A 184 -17.37 -19.26 -12.28
N HIS A 185 -18.11 -18.40 -11.59
CA HIS A 185 -19.00 -18.83 -10.52
C HIS A 185 -20.33 -19.30 -11.12
N VAL A 186 -20.66 -20.59 -10.95
CA VAL A 186 -21.79 -21.21 -11.66
C VAL A 186 -23.09 -21.24 -10.86
N ALA A 187 -23.10 -21.61 -9.57
CA ALA A 187 -24.36 -21.93 -8.87
C ALA A 187 -24.33 -21.90 -7.32
N PHE A 188 -25.50 -22.22 -6.76
CA PHE A 188 -25.91 -22.39 -5.35
C PHE A 188 -26.21 -21.12 -4.56
N ARG A 189 -25.22 -20.26 -4.33
CA ARG A 189 -25.41 -18.98 -3.64
C ARG A 189 -25.23 -17.83 -4.63
N SER A 190 -25.78 -16.67 -4.33
CA SER A 190 -25.51 -15.50 -5.17
C SER A 190 -24.03 -15.14 -5.10
N LEU A 191 -23.48 -14.58 -6.19
CA LEU A 191 -22.08 -14.17 -6.23
C LEU A 191 -21.76 -13.06 -5.23
N PRO A 192 -22.63 -12.04 -5.01
CA PRO A 192 -22.44 -11.08 -3.91
C PRO A 192 -22.34 -11.72 -2.52
N ASP A 193 -23.20 -12.70 -2.21
CA ASP A 193 -23.12 -13.43 -0.93
C ASP A 193 -21.81 -14.24 -0.83
N ALA A 194 -21.37 -14.83 -1.95
CA ALA A 194 -20.12 -15.56 -2.02
C ALA A 194 -18.92 -14.67 -1.72
N VAL A 195 -18.89 -13.49 -2.33
CA VAL A 195 -17.84 -12.49 -2.21
C VAL A 195 -17.77 -11.97 -0.77
N GLY A 196 -18.91 -11.65 -0.15
CA GLY A 196 -18.96 -11.22 1.25
C GLY A 196 -18.47 -12.28 2.26
N GLY A 197 -18.55 -13.57 1.88
CA GLY A 197 -17.96 -14.66 2.68
C GLY A 197 -16.45 -14.87 2.49
N TRP A 198 -15.87 -14.33 1.42
CA TRP A 198 -14.45 -14.48 1.07
C TRP A 198 -13.61 -13.28 1.48
N TRP A 199 -14.16 -12.07 1.31
CA TRP A 199 -13.51 -10.83 1.70
C TRP A 199 -14.33 -10.11 2.77
N ASP A 200 -13.62 -9.55 3.75
CA ASP A 200 -14.21 -8.65 4.74
C ASP A 200 -14.38 -7.26 4.12
N LEU A 201 -15.40 -7.13 3.27
CA LEU A 201 -15.69 -5.89 2.55
C LEU A 201 -16.07 -4.74 3.48
N ASP A 202 -16.71 -5.03 4.62
CA ASP A 202 -17.06 -4.02 5.62
C ASP A 202 -15.80 -3.42 6.27
N SER A 203 -14.80 -4.25 6.57
CA SER A 203 -13.51 -3.79 7.08
C SER A 203 -12.75 -2.95 6.05
N ILE A 204 -12.71 -3.39 4.79
CA ILE A 204 -12.09 -2.62 3.70
C ILE A 204 -12.81 -1.28 3.49
N ALA A 205 -14.15 -1.26 3.42
CA ALA A 205 -14.94 -0.05 3.29
C ALA A 205 -14.71 0.93 4.44
N SER A 206 -14.58 0.39 5.66
CA SER A 206 -14.29 1.20 6.83
C SER A 206 -12.89 1.82 6.78
N GLU A 207 -11.88 1.09 6.31
CA GLU A 207 -10.53 1.63 6.13
C GLU A 207 -10.50 2.76 5.09
N TYR A 208 -11.26 2.63 3.99
CA TYR A 208 -11.44 3.71 3.02
C TYR A 208 -12.16 4.92 3.60
N THR A 209 -13.23 4.70 4.36
CA THR A 209 -13.97 5.76 5.05
C THR A 209 -13.07 6.51 6.04
N ASP A 210 -12.29 5.79 6.85
CA ASP A 210 -11.38 6.38 7.83
C ASP A 210 -10.26 7.17 7.14
N PHE A 211 -9.73 6.68 6.01
CA PHE A 211 -8.78 7.42 5.17
C PHE A 211 -9.41 8.72 4.62
N ALA A 212 -10.56 8.62 3.95
CA ALA A 212 -11.23 9.77 3.34
C ALA A 212 -11.56 10.85 4.39
N ALA A 213 -12.12 10.45 5.53
CA ALA A 213 -12.45 11.34 6.63
C ALA A 213 -11.21 12.03 7.24
N SER A 214 -10.09 11.32 7.34
CA SER A 214 -8.85 11.87 7.91
C SER A 214 -8.22 12.96 7.03
N PHE A 215 -8.41 12.89 5.71
CA PHE A 215 -7.82 13.84 4.77
C PHE A 215 -8.84 14.84 4.16
N ALA A 216 -10.13 14.69 4.47
CA ALA A 216 -11.15 15.65 4.03
C ALA A 216 -10.90 17.10 4.51
N PRO A 217 -10.49 17.36 5.77
CA PRO A 217 -10.16 18.72 6.21
C PRO A 217 -8.99 19.32 5.42
N LEU A 218 -7.90 18.55 5.26
CA LEU A 218 -6.73 19.00 4.50
C LEU A 218 -7.09 19.30 3.04
N LYS A 219 -7.93 18.45 2.42
CA LYS A 219 -8.43 18.67 1.05
C LYS A 219 -9.19 20.00 0.97
N HIS A 220 -10.06 20.27 1.94
CA HIS A 220 -10.81 21.53 2.00
C HIS A 220 -9.89 22.74 2.16
N ASP A 221 -8.86 22.65 3.00
CA ASP A 221 -7.90 23.74 3.21
C ASP A 221 -7.12 24.08 1.94
N TYR A 222 -6.74 23.08 1.14
CA TYR A 222 -6.15 23.31 -0.19
C TYR A 222 -7.16 23.93 -1.18
N GLN A 223 -8.40 23.45 -1.20
CA GLN A 223 -9.43 23.98 -2.11
C GLN A 223 -9.83 25.43 -1.80
N SER A 224 -9.77 25.82 -0.52
CA SER A 224 -10.09 27.17 -0.05
C SER A 224 -8.90 28.12 -0.05
N GLY A 225 -7.68 27.63 -0.34
CA GLY A 225 -6.45 28.42 -0.33
C GLY A 225 -5.92 28.77 1.06
N VAL A 226 -6.40 28.10 2.11
CA VAL A 226 -5.89 28.23 3.49
C VAL A 226 -4.46 27.70 3.58
N VAL A 227 -4.16 26.59 2.89
CA VAL A 227 -2.81 26.03 2.80
C VAL A 227 -2.14 26.50 1.52
N SER A 228 -0.92 27.03 1.65
CA SER A 228 -0.11 27.47 0.51
C SER A 228 0.45 26.28 -0.27
N MET A 229 0.36 26.35 -1.60
CA MET A 229 0.83 25.33 -2.52
C MET A 229 2.34 25.43 -2.80
N THR A 230 3.17 25.35 -1.75
CA THR A 230 4.64 25.35 -1.88
C THR A 230 5.18 23.93 -2.08
N ALA A 231 6.35 23.79 -2.71
CA ALA A 231 6.99 22.49 -2.94
C ALA A 231 7.26 21.72 -1.63
N LEU A 232 7.75 22.40 -0.58
CA LEU A 232 7.95 21.83 0.75
C LEU A 232 6.65 21.32 1.37
N GLN A 233 5.59 22.14 1.35
CA GLN A 233 4.31 21.75 1.95
C GLN A 233 3.65 20.59 1.19
N ALA A 234 3.72 20.63 -0.15
CA ALA A 234 3.29 19.54 -1.02
C ALA A 234 4.04 18.25 -0.69
N PHE A 235 5.36 18.30 -0.51
CA PHE A 235 6.17 17.15 -0.10
C PHE A 235 5.72 16.56 1.24
N ILE A 236 5.52 17.38 2.26
CA ILE A 236 5.11 16.93 3.60
C ILE A 236 3.74 16.24 3.54
N ASP A 237 2.75 16.89 2.95
CA ASP A 237 1.37 16.42 2.96
C ASP A 237 1.18 15.22 2.02
N TYR A 238 1.68 15.30 0.79
CA TYR A 238 1.55 14.21 -0.17
C TYR A 238 2.26 12.95 0.34
N THR A 239 3.43 13.07 0.98
CA THR A 239 4.13 11.91 1.55
C THR A 239 3.31 11.25 2.66
N ARG A 240 2.63 12.02 3.52
CA ARG A 240 1.75 11.47 4.58
C ARG A 240 0.49 10.82 4.00
N VAL A 241 -0.14 11.47 3.02
CA VAL A 241 -1.31 10.95 2.29
C VAL A 241 -0.95 9.62 1.62
N LEU A 242 0.11 9.61 0.81
CA LEU A 242 0.57 8.42 0.10
C LEU A 242 0.96 7.29 1.07
N THR A 243 1.64 7.60 2.17
CA THR A 243 1.99 6.63 3.21
C THR A 243 0.75 5.94 3.83
N SER A 244 -0.35 6.69 3.95
CA SER A 244 -1.61 6.17 4.49
C SER A 244 -2.41 5.40 3.45
N TRP A 245 -2.38 5.85 2.20
CA TRP A 245 -3.06 5.24 1.07
C TRP A 245 -2.48 3.88 0.67
N ARG A 246 -1.15 3.77 0.60
CA ARG A 246 -0.43 2.60 0.02
C ARG A 246 -0.97 1.23 0.44
N PRO A 247 -1.36 0.96 1.70
CA PRO A 247 -1.88 -0.35 2.08
C PRO A 247 -3.28 -0.68 1.53
N LEU A 248 -4.13 0.33 1.26
CA LEU A 248 -5.52 0.11 0.87
C LEU A 248 -5.63 -0.65 -0.47
N PRO A 249 -4.91 -0.26 -1.55
CA PRO A 249 -5.02 -0.98 -2.80
C PRO A 249 -4.59 -2.44 -2.78
N TYR A 250 -3.73 -2.83 -1.82
CA TYR A 250 -3.31 -4.23 -1.64
C TYR A 250 -4.34 -5.06 -0.85
N ARG A 251 -5.13 -4.40 -0.01
CA ARG A 251 -6.22 -5.05 0.75
C ARG A 251 -7.49 -5.16 -0.10
N ASP A 252 -7.72 -4.18 -0.97
CA ASP A 252 -8.83 -4.20 -1.92
C ASP A 252 -8.53 -5.15 -3.10
N PRO A 253 -9.33 -6.24 -3.27
CA PRO A 253 -9.18 -7.18 -4.37
C PRO A 253 -9.49 -6.59 -5.75
N GLY A 254 -10.13 -5.41 -5.83
CA GLY A 254 -10.53 -4.81 -7.11
C GLY A 254 -11.66 -5.58 -7.79
N LEU A 255 -12.71 -5.92 -7.03
CA LEU A 255 -13.87 -6.64 -7.54
C LEU A 255 -14.66 -5.80 -8.57
N PRO A 256 -15.35 -6.44 -9.53
CA PRO A 256 -16.34 -5.76 -10.35
C PRO A 256 -17.38 -5.04 -9.49
N ALA A 257 -17.81 -3.84 -9.90
CA ALA A 257 -18.75 -3.02 -9.15
C ALA A 257 -20.08 -3.73 -8.84
N ALA A 258 -20.50 -4.66 -9.70
CA ALA A 258 -21.71 -5.46 -9.51
C ALA A 258 -21.68 -6.36 -8.26
N HIS A 259 -20.49 -6.67 -7.72
CA HIS A 259 -20.32 -7.52 -6.52
C HIS A 259 -19.94 -6.72 -5.27
N LEU A 260 -19.86 -5.40 -5.38
CA LEU A 260 -19.58 -4.52 -4.26
C LEU A 260 -20.88 -4.05 -3.61
N PRO A 261 -20.86 -3.71 -2.30
CA PRO A 261 -21.96 -3.04 -1.65
C PRO A 261 -22.33 -1.74 -2.38
N PRO A 262 -23.62 -1.33 -2.36
CA PRO A 262 -24.01 0.00 -2.79
C PRO A 262 -23.19 1.08 -2.07
N GLU A 263 -22.88 2.17 -2.77
CA GLU A 263 -22.08 3.28 -2.22
C GLU A 263 -20.70 2.87 -1.67
N TRP A 264 -20.02 1.96 -2.39
CA TRP A 264 -18.70 1.47 -2.00
C TRP A 264 -17.72 2.60 -1.64
N ALA A 265 -17.28 2.63 -0.37
CA ALA A 265 -16.40 3.66 0.18
C ALA A 265 -15.05 3.78 -0.54
N GLY A 266 -14.62 2.72 -1.25
CA GLY A 266 -13.41 2.75 -2.08
C GLY A 266 -13.45 3.83 -3.15
N ILE A 267 -14.62 4.20 -3.67
CA ILE A 267 -14.77 5.29 -4.65
C ILE A 267 -14.35 6.61 -4.02
N GLN A 268 -14.99 7.00 -2.91
CA GLN A 268 -14.69 8.26 -2.20
C GLN A 268 -13.24 8.32 -1.72
N GLY A 269 -12.71 7.23 -1.15
CA GLY A 269 -11.32 7.17 -0.70
C GLY A 269 -10.33 7.34 -1.86
N THR A 270 -10.62 6.75 -3.02
CA THR A 270 -9.83 6.89 -4.25
C THR A 270 -9.86 8.33 -4.77
N GLU A 271 -11.03 8.98 -4.81
CA GLU A 271 -11.16 10.39 -5.21
C GLU A 271 -10.36 11.33 -4.32
N VAL A 272 -10.38 11.11 -2.99
CA VAL A 272 -9.58 11.90 -2.05
C VAL A 272 -8.09 11.70 -2.32
N PHE A 273 -7.62 10.46 -2.51
CA PHE A 273 -6.22 10.22 -2.83
C PHE A 273 -5.80 10.90 -4.14
N PHE A 274 -6.57 10.72 -5.21
CA PHE A 274 -6.22 11.25 -6.51
C PHE A 274 -6.26 12.77 -6.57
N TYR A 275 -7.11 13.43 -5.78
CA TYR A 275 -7.02 14.88 -5.60
C TYR A 275 -5.62 15.32 -5.18
N PHE A 276 -5.06 14.70 -4.14
CA PHE A 276 -3.70 15.04 -3.66
C PHE A 276 -2.62 14.59 -4.63
N TYR A 277 -2.80 13.42 -5.27
CA TYR A 277 -1.87 12.97 -6.30
C TYR A 277 -1.77 13.99 -7.43
N ASP A 278 -2.90 14.41 -7.99
CA ASP A 278 -2.94 15.34 -9.13
C ASP A 278 -2.44 16.73 -8.74
N SER A 279 -2.75 17.18 -7.51
CA SER A 279 -2.43 18.54 -7.06
C SER A 279 -1.00 18.69 -6.51
N LEU A 280 -0.47 17.66 -5.85
CA LEU A 280 0.74 17.80 -5.02
C LEU A 280 1.93 16.96 -5.50
N SER A 281 1.73 15.87 -6.24
CA SER A 281 2.81 14.91 -6.50
C SER A 281 4.00 15.51 -7.25
N ALA A 282 3.76 16.38 -8.23
CA ALA A 282 4.81 17.04 -9.01
C ALA A 282 5.63 18.01 -8.15
N LEU A 283 4.97 18.86 -7.36
CA LEU A 283 5.61 19.81 -6.44
C LEU A 283 6.39 19.10 -5.33
N ALA A 284 5.82 18.00 -4.81
CA ALA A 284 6.51 17.15 -3.85
C ALA A 284 7.79 16.54 -4.44
N GLN A 285 7.74 16.12 -5.71
CA GLN A 285 8.91 15.59 -6.40
C GLN A 285 9.98 16.66 -6.64
N GLU A 286 9.59 17.88 -7.02
CA GLU A 286 10.49 19.02 -7.19
C GLU A 286 11.31 19.28 -5.92
N HIS A 287 10.64 19.39 -4.77
CA HIS A 287 11.30 19.58 -3.47
C HIS A 287 12.33 18.47 -3.16
N VAL A 288 11.97 17.21 -3.42
CA VAL A 288 12.89 16.08 -3.18
C VAL A 288 14.10 16.13 -4.12
N VAL A 289 13.91 16.48 -5.39
CA VAL A 289 15.00 16.65 -6.36
C VAL A 289 15.93 17.78 -5.93
N ASP A 290 15.39 18.91 -5.48
CA ASP A 290 16.16 20.06 -5.04
C ASP A 290 17.01 19.74 -3.81
N VAL A 291 16.41 19.15 -2.77
CA VAL A 291 17.14 18.73 -1.55
C VAL A 291 18.25 17.74 -1.91
N CYS A 292 17.96 16.74 -2.76
CA CYS A 292 18.96 15.76 -3.17
C CYS A 292 20.09 16.39 -3.98
N THR A 293 19.78 17.30 -4.91
CA THR A 293 20.77 17.95 -5.78
C THR A 293 21.65 18.91 -5.00
N ALA A 294 21.07 19.72 -4.10
CA ALA A 294 21.81 20.62 -3.22
C ALA A 294 22.78 19.84 -2.32
N ARG A 295 22.34 18.70 -1.76
CA ARG A 295 23.19 17.83 -0.94
C ARG A 295 24.29 17.15 -1.73
N ASN A 296 24.04 16.75 -2.97
CA ASN A 296 25.04 16.10 -3.81
C ASN A 296 26.10 17.08 -4.33
N SER A 297 25.77 18.36 -4.45
CA SER A 297 26.65 19.41 -4.97
C SER A 297 27.49 20.09 -3.88
N GLY A 298 27.13 19.91 -2.61
CA GLY A 298 27.74 20.57 -1.45
C GLY A 298 28.92 19.81 -0.81
N SER A 299 29.69 19.03 -1.55
CA SER A 299 30.94 18.38 -1.09
C SER A 299 32.15 18.83 -1.90
#